data_AF-A0A8T5UA04-F1
#
_entry.id   AF-A0A8T5UA04-F1
#
_cell.length_a   1.000
_cell.length_b   1.000
_cell.length_c   1.000
_cell.angle_alpha   90.00
_cell.angle_beta   90.00
_cell.angle_gamma   90.00
#
_symmetry.space_group_name_H-M   'P 1'
#
loop_
_entity.id
_entity.type
_entity.pdbx_description
1 polymer ?
#
loop_
_entity_poly.entity_id
_entity_poly.type
_entity_poly.pdbx_seq_one_letter_code
_entity_poly.pdbx_strand_id
1 'polypeptide(L)'
;MALNKWLSDPEIEERRKKKEEMYNSLPEEQIQELKKESIRKIKRVDSKKEEVSTEDFSDNILIDVIEFKNWVDSRTYIKGDIEKIETWIKVLYKKMVSINKVLNKDNYDQDLVEEFRKIPVDFLEEQTRFAVIKKLRNTKRTNSDNYFLRKLKMVVEMKLIEAKYYKILKNILD
;
A
#
# COMPACT_ATOMS: atom_id res chain seq x y z
N MET A 1 25.50 2.76 -38.02
CA MET A 1 25.04 1.56 -37.28
C MET A 1 24.27 2.02 -36.08
N ALA A 2 22.97 1.71 -36.01
CA ALA A 2 22.05 2.30 -35.03
C ALA A 2 22.02 1.50 -33.72
N LEU A 3 21.95 2.25 -32.60
CA LEU A 3 21.83 1.80 -31.19
C LEU A 3 20.77 0.70 -30.96
N ASN A 4 19.83 0.55 -31.89
CA ASN A 4 18.73 -0.42 -31.82
C ASN A 4 19.15 -1.89 -32.03
N LYS A 5 20.38 -2.16 -32.49
CA LYS A 5 20.85 -3.55 -32.74
C LYS A 5 21.42 -4.24 -31.49
N TRP A 6 21.64 -3.51 -30.40
CA TRP A 6 22.20 -4.04 -29.14
C TRP A 6 21.14 -4.33 -28.07
N LEU A 7 19.90 -3.87 -28.26
CA LEU A 7 18.79 -3.99 -27.31
C LEU A 7 17.75 -5.06 -27.71
N SER A 8 17.90 -5.66 -28.90
CA SER A 8 17.03 -6.73 -29.37
C SER A 8 17.67 -8.09 -29.06
N ASP A 9 17.20 -8.70 -27.97
CA ASP A 9 17.45 -10.11 -27.70
C ASP A 9 16.72 -10.95 -28.77
N PRO A 10 17.42 -11.73 -29.61
CA PRO A 10 16.80 -12.45 -30.73
C PRO A 10 15.66 -13.40 -30.29
N GLU A 11 15.71 -13.92 -29.06
CA GLU A 11 14.61 -14.70 -28.49
C GLU A 11 13.32 -13.88 -28.28
N ILE A 12 13.44 -12.59 -27.95
CA ILE A 12 12.29 -11.71 -27.68
C ILE A 12 11.60 -11.33 -29.00
N GLU A 13 12.38 -11.10 -30.06
CA GLU A 13 11.84 -10.80 -31.39
C GLU A 13 11.13 -12.01 -32.01
N GLU A 14 11.65 -13.22 -31.85
CA GLU A 14 10.95 -14.45 -32.29
C GLU A 14 9.65 -14.69 -31.53
N ARG A 15 9.62 -14.41 -30.22
CA ARG A 15 8.37 -14.51 -29.42
C ARG A 15 7.34 -13.46 -29.84
N ARG A 16 7.77 -12.26 -30.24
CA ARG A 16 6.87 -11.23 -30.78
C ARG A 16 6.31 -11.64 -32.14
N LYS A 17 7.15 -12.14 -33.06
CA LYS A 17 6.71 -12.63 -34.37
C LYS A 17 5.72 -13.78 -34.26
N LYS A 18 5.99 -14.79 -33.42
CA LYS A 18 5.05 -15.90 -33.18
C LYS A 18 3.70 -15.44 -32.61
N LYS A 19 3.71 -14.41 -31.74
CA LYS A 19 2.48 -13.81 -31.21
C LYS A 19 1.73 -13.04 -32.29
N GLU A 20 2.43 -12.25 -33.10
CA GLU A 20 1.82 -11.47 -34.19
C GLU A 20 1.25 -12.38 -35.29
N GLU A 21 1.91 -13.48 -35.63
CA GLU A 21 1.40 -14.52 -36.55
C GLU A 21 0.16 -15.23 -35.98
N MET A 22 0.14 -15.49 -34.66
CA MET A 22 -1.02 -16.05 -33.97
C MET A 22 -2.20 -15.06 -33.96
N TYR A 23 -1.95 -13.75 -33.83
CA TYR A 23 -3.01 -12.74 -33.90
C TYR A 23 -3.49 -12.48 -35.33
N ASN A 24 -2.62 -12.56 -36.33
CA ASN A 24 -2.98 -12.35 -37.74
C ASN A 24 -3.75 -13.53 -38.36
N SER A 25 -3.71 -14.72 -37.74
CA SER A 25 -4.44 -15.91 -38.19
C SER A 25 -5.84 -16.06 -37.57
N LEU A 26 -6.22 -15.19 -36.64
CA LEU A 26 -7.49 -15.26 -35.92
C LEU A 26 -8.44 -14.12 -36.36
N PRO A 27 -9.75 -14.38 -36.44
CA PRO A 27 -10.74 -13.34 -36.73
C PRO A 27 -10.79 -12.29 -35.60
N GLU A 28 -11.03 -11.02 -35.96
CA GLU A 28 -10.90 -9.85 -35.08
C GLU A 28 -11.69 -9.96 -33.76
N GLU A 29 -12.83 -10.65 -33.77
CA GLU A 29 -13.66 -10.88 -32.58
C GLU A 29 -12.95 -11.72 -31.50
N GLN A 30 -12.23 -12.77 -31.91
CA GLN A 30 -11.48 -13.64 -30.99
C GLN A 30 -10.26 -12.93 -30.40
N ILE A 31 -9.63 -12.03 -31.17
CA ILE A 31 -8.53 -11.18 -30.70
C ILE A 31 -9.01 -10.26 -29.57
N GLN A 32 -10.21 -9.69 -29.70
CA GLN A 32 -10.78 -8.84 -28.66
C GLN A 32 -11.15 -9.62 -27.40
N GLU A 33 -11.63 -10.86 -27.53
CA GLU A 33 -11.91 -11.72 -26.38
C GLU A 33 -10.63 -12.11 -25.63
N LEU A 34 -9.56 -12.50 -26.32
CA LEU A 34 -8.27 -12.82 -25.70
C LEU A 34 -7.65 -11.62 -24.97
N LYS A 35 -7.81 -10.41 -25.53
CA LYS A 35 -7.43 -9.16 -24.87
C LYS A 35 -8.28 -8.90 -23.61
N LYS A 36 -9.58 -9.16 -23.66
CA LYS A 36 -10.47 -9.01 -22.49
C LYS A 36 -10.16 -10.06 -21.41
N GLU A 37 -9.84 -11.29 -21.78
CA GLU A 37 -9.49 -12.37 -20.85
C GLU A 37 -8.15 -12.14 -20.14
N SER A 38 -7.14 -11.66 -20.86
CA SER A 38 -5.85 -11.30 -20.24
C SER A 38 -6.01 -10.17 -19.23
N ILE A 39 -6.83 -9.16 -19.54
CA ILE A 39 -7.18 -8.08 -18.58
C ILE A 39 -7.95 -8.65 -17.36
N ARG A 40 -8.88 -9.60 -17.57
CA ARG A 40 -9.60 -10.26 -16.46
C ARG A 40 -8.67 -11.10 -15.58
N LYS A 41 -7.68 -11.78 -16.17
CA LYS A 41 -6.67 -12.56 -15.42
C LYS A 41 -5.81 -11.65 -14.53
N ILE A 42 -5.36 -10.51 -15.05
CA ILE A 42 -4.61 -9.51 -14.26
C ILE A 42 -5.44 -9.02 -13.07
N LYS A 43 -6.72 -8.63 -13.30
CA LYS A 43 -7.61 -8.18 -12.22
C LYS A 43 -7.94 -9.26 -11.17
N ARG A 44 -7.93 -10.55 -11.55
CA ARG A 44 -8.16 -11.67 -10.62
C ARG A 44 -6.95 -11.98 -9.72
N VAL A 45 -5.74 -11.69 -10.18
CA VAL A 45 -4.52 -11.85 -9.36
C VAL A 45 -4.44 -10.73 -8.32
N ASP A 46 -4.81 -9.51 -8.66
CA ASP A 46 -4.84 -8.38 -7.71
C ASP A 46 -5.95 -8.49 -6.65
N SER A 47 -6.93 -9.38 -6.83
CA SER A 47 -8.07 -9.57 -5.91
C SER A 47 -7.93 -10.79 -4.99
N LYS A 48 -6.89 -11.61 -5.15
CA LYS A 48 -6.46 -12.55 -4.10
C LYS A 48 -5.40 -11.86 -3.23
N LYS A 49 -5.86 -11.00 -2.32
CA LYS A 49 -5.13 -10.83 -1.07
C LYS A 49 -5.29 -12.14 -0.32
N GLU A 50 -4.29 -13.00 -0.40
CA GLU A 50 -4.10 -14.00 0.64
C GLU A 50 -3.99 -13.21 1.94
N GLU A 51 -5.00 -13.34 2.79
CA GLU A 51 -4.93 -12.99 4.20
C GLU A 51 -3.93 -13.97 4.82
N VAL A 52 -2.65 -13.68 4.64
CA VAL A 52 -1.60 -14.35 5.40
C VAL A 52 -1.80 -13.89 6.83
N SER A 53 -2.10 -14.84 7.71
CA SER A 53 -2.29 -14.56 9.12
C SER A 53 -1.05 -13.85 9.68
N THR A 54 -1.24 -12.85 10.54
CA THR A 54 -0.15 -12.14 11.20
C THR A 54 0.71 -13.07 12.07
N GLU A 55 0.13 -14.17 12.55
CA GLU A 55 0.81 -15.22 13.30
C GLU A 55 1.86 -15.93 12.43
N ASP A 56 1.49 -16.38 11.22
CA ASP A 56 2.43 -17.04 10.27
C ASP A 56 3.62 -16.13 9.90
N PHE A 57 3.41 -14.82 9.80
CA PHE A 57 4.49 -13.89 9.45
C PHE A 57 5.48 -13.64 10.60
N SER A 58 4.97 -13.61 11.84
CA SER A 58 5.79 -13.39 13.03
C SER A 58 6.69 -14.58 13.34
N ASP A 59 6.15 -15.79 13.19
CA ASP A 59 6.89 -17.05 13.37
C ASP A 59 8.00 -17.20 12.33
N ASN A 60 7.73 -16.79 11.09
CA ASN A 60 8.73 -16.80 10.01
C ASN A 60 9.92 -15.88 10.29
N ILE A 61 9.71 -14.67 10.85
CA ILE A 61 10.84 -13.81 11.25
C ILE A 61 11.64 -14.45 12.38
N LEU A 62 10.96 -15.03 13.37
CA LEU A 62 11.63 -15.65 14.51
C LEU A 62 12.50 -16.84 14.05
N ILE A 63 12.00 -17.62 13.10
CA ILE A 63 12.75 -18.68 12.43
C ILE A 63 13.98 -18.11 11.70
N ASP A 64 13.82 -17.05 10.89
CA ASP A 64 14.94 -16.41 10.19
C ASP A 64 16.01 -15.86 11.17
N VAL A 65 15.58 -15.31 12.31
CA VAL A 65 16.48 -14.79 13.35
C VAL A 65 17.24 -15.93 14.01
N ILE A 66 16.57 -17.04 14.31
CA ILE A 66 17.22 -18.25 14.86
C ILE A 66 18.20 -18.83 13.83
N GLU A 67 17.82 -18.89 12.55
CA GLU A 67 18.69 -19.35 11.48
C GLU A 67 19.92 -18.45 11.33
N PHE A 68 19.73 -17.13 11.34
CA PHE A 68 20.84 -16.18 11.30
C PHE A 68 21.76 -16.34 12.51
N LYS A 69 21.21 -16.49 13.72
CA LYS A 69 21.99 -16.72 14.93
C LYS A 69 22.80 -18.01 14.83
N ASN A 70 22.17 -19.12 14.47
CA ASN A 70 22.83 -20.41 14.32
C ASN A 70 23.92 -20.36 13.25
N TRP A 71 23.67 -19.63 12.16
CA TRP A 71 24.66 -19.40 11.12
C TRP A 71 25.86 -18.59 11.67
N VAL A 72 25.65 -17.51 12.41
CA VAL A 72 26.74 -16.74 13.05
C VAL A 72 27.52 -17.62 14.03
N ASP A 73 26.84 -18.37 14.89
CA ASP A 73 27.44 -19.26 15.89
C ASP A 73 28.28 -20.38 15.23
N SER A 74 27.94 -20.78 14.00
CA SER A 74 28.70 -21.77 13.24
C SER A 74 29.99 -21.24 12.61
N ARG A 75 30.23 -19.92 12.63
CA ARG A 75 31.39 -19.30 11.98
C ARG A 75 32.54 -19.06 12.94
N THR A 76 33.73 -19.46 12.52
CA THR A 76 35.00 -19.20 13.22
C THR A 76 35.61 -17.83 12.88
N TYR A 77 35.27 -17.24 11.72
CA TYR A 77 35.77 -15.93 11.30
C TYR A 77 34.69 -15.05 10.67
N ILE A 78 34.08 -14.20 11.49
CA ILE A 78 32.93 -13.34 11.13
C ILE A 78 33.36 -12.17 10.22
N LYS A 79 34.59 -11.68 10.37
CA LYS A 79 35.07 -10.47 9.69
C LYS A 79 35.23 -10.65 8.17
N GLY A 80 35.32 -11.89 7.68
CA GLY A 80 35.34 -12.21 6.25
C GLY A 80 33.95 -12.33 5.61
N ASP A 81 32.90 -12.46 6.42
CA ASP A 81 31.52 -12.65 5.97
C ASP A 81 30.65 -11.39 6.19
N ILE A 82 31.27 -10.21 6.33
CA ILE A 82 30.56 -8.93 6.58
C ILE A 82 29.46 -8.67 5.54
N GLU A 83 29.71 -8.92 4.26
CA GLU A 83 28.71 -8.73 3.20
C GLU A 83 27.47 -9.63 3.38
N LYS A 84 27.67 -10.87 3.85
CA LYS A 84 26.56 -11.79 4.14
C LYS A 84 25.79 -11.36 5.38
N ILE A 85 26.49 -10.88 6.41
CA ILE A 85 25.87 -10.32 7.61
C ILE A 85 25.00 -9.12 7.24
N GLU A 86 25.51 -8.21 6.42
CA GLU A 86 24.72 -7.10 5.91
C GLU A 86 23.48 -7.57 5.14
N THR A 87 23.61 -8.63 4.35
CA THR A 87 22.50 -9.20 3.58
C THR A 87 21.43 -9.74 4.52
N TRP A 88 21.81 -10.53 5.54
CA TRP A 88 20.91 -11.01 6.58
C TRP A 88 20.20 -9.87 7.31
N ILE A 89 20.94 -8.85 7.74
CA ILE A 89 20.37 -7.67 8.41
C ILE A 89 19.37 -6.95 7.48
N LYS A 90 19.70 -6.75 6.20
CA LYS A 90 18.81 -6.11 5.22
C LYS A 90 17.52 -6.91 5.02
N VAL A 91 17.61 -8.24 4.95
CA VAL A 91 16.44 -9.13 4.81
C VAL A 91 15.55 -9.06 6.05
N LEU A 92 16.14 -9.23 7.24
CA LEU A 92 15.41 -9.16 8.51
C LEU A 92 14.75 -7.80 8.70
N TYR A 93 15.46 -6.70 8.42
CA TYR A 93 14.92 -5.35 8.49
C TYR A 93 13.73 -5.16 7.53
N LYS A 94 13.83 -5.64 6.28
CA LYS A 94 12.70 -5.56 5.33
C LYS A 94 11.48 -6.33 5.81
N LYS A 95 11.68 -7.53 6.37
CA LYS A 95 10.57 -8.33 6.94
C LYS A 95 9.96 -7.61 8.14
N MET A 96 10.78 -7.05 9.03
CA MET A 96 10.33 -6.30 10.21
C MET A 96 9.53 -5.04 9.84
N VAL A 97 10.01 -4.25 8.87
CA VAL A 97 9.29 -3.07 8.35
C VAL A 97 7.95 -3.47 7.72
N SER A 98 7.90 -4.64 7.06
CA SER A 98 6.67 -5.14 6.45
C SER A 98 5.64 -5.52 7.52
N ILE A 99 6.06 -6.22 8.58
CA ILE A 99 5.22 -6.50 9.74
C ILE A 99 4.76 -5.21 10.41
N ASN A 100 5.67 -4.25 10.62
CA ASN A 100 5.34 -2.99 11.28
C ASN A 100 4.35 -2.16 10.45
N LYS A 101 4.40 -2.23 9.11
CA LYS A 101 3.38 -1.60 8.25
C LYS A 101 2.01 -2.25 8.37
N VAL A 102 1.94 -3.56 8.60
CA VAL A 102 0.68 -4.28 8.83
C VAL A 102 0.14 -3.93 10.21
N LEU A 103 0.96 -4.02 11.26
CA LEU A 103 0.57 -3.71 12.64
C LEU A 103 0.20 -2.23 12.85
N ASN A 104 0.93 -1.28 12.25
CA ASN A 104 0.63 0.14 12.40
C ASN A 104 -0.61 0.60 11.64
N LYS A 105 -1.10 -0.19 10.68
CA LYS A 105 -2.34 0.15 9.98
C LYS A 105 -3.54 0.03 10.91
N ASP A 106 -3.54 -0.98 11.77
CA ASP A 106 -4.59 -1.20 12.77
C ASP A 106 -4.50 -0.21 13.94
N ASN A 107 -3.28 0.16 14.35
CA ASN A 107 -3.07 1.17 15.41
C ASN A 107 -3.39 2.60 14.94
N TYR A 108 -3.03 2.98 13.70
CA TYR A 108 -3.31 4.32 13.17
C TYR A 108 -4.81 4.63 13.11
N ASP A 109 -5.63 3.65 12.74
CA ASP A 109 -7.08 3.80 12.70
C ASP A 109 -7.68 3.91 14.13
N GLN A 110 -7.08 3.25 15.13
CA GLN A 110 -7.46 3.42 16.54
C GLN A 110 -7.10 4.80 17.09
N ASP A 111 -5.89 5.29 16.80
CA ASP A 111 -5.42 6.62 17.24
C ASP A 111 -6.35 7.73 16.70
N LEU A 112 -6.74 7.63 15.41
CA LEU A 112 -7.68 8.58 14.80
C LEU A 112 -9.08 8.52 15.43
N VAL A 113 -9.53 7.34 15.87
CA VAL A 113 -10.80 7.19 16.60
C VAL A 113 -10.71 7.86 17.98
N GLU A 114 -9.60 7.71 18.68
CA GLU A 114 -9.39 8.36 19.98
C GLU A 114 -9.30 9.88 19.86
N GLU A 115 -8.58 10.39 18.85
CA GLU A 115 -8.55 11.83 18.56
C GLU A 115 -9.94 12.37 18.22
N PHE A 116 -10.71 11.64 17.41
CA PHE A 116 -12.08 12.04 17.08
C PHE A 116 -13.00 12.11 18.30
N ARG A 117 -12.79 11.25 19.32
CA ARG A 117 -13.54 11.30 20.58
C ARG A 117 -13.29 12.55 21.40
N LYS A 118 -12.12 13.21 21.24
CA LYS A 118 -11.81 14.47 21.92
C LYS A 118 -12.61 15.64 21.37
N ILE A 119 -13.18 15.51 20.16
CA ILE A 119 -14.02 16.54 19.55
C ILE A 119 -15.41 16.53 20.22
N PRO A 120 -15.90 17.69 20.72
CA PRO A 120 -17.22 17.80 21.33
C PRO A 120 -18.33 17.20 20.45
N VAL A 121 -19.34 16.62 21.09
CA VAL A 121 -20.43 15.93 20.37
C VAL A 121 -21.16 16.90 19.44
N ASP A 122 -21.48 18.08 19.96
CA ASP A 122 -22.25 19.13 19.28
C ASP A 122 -21.43 19.95 18.27
N PHE A 123 -20.14 19.65 18.12
CA PHE A 123 -19.28 20.35 17.16
C PHE A 123 -19.65 20.02 15.70
N LEU A 124 -20.17 18.82 15.45
CA LEU A 124 -20.59 18.37 14.12
C LEU A 124 -22.08 18.06 14.12
N GLU A 125 -22.76 18.37 13.02
CA GLU A 125 -24.11 17.87 12.75
C GLU A 125 -24.13 16.34 12.86
N GLU A 126 -25.21 15.79 13.43
CA GLU A 126 -25.35 14.37 13.73
C GLU A 126 -25.08 13.47 12.51
N GLN A 127 -25.64 13.80 11.35
CA GLN A 127 -25.46 13.05 10.10
C GLN A 127 -23.99 13.07 9.63
N THR A 128 -23.31 14.19 9.80
CA THR A 128 -21.89 14.34 9.47
C THR A 128 -21.02 13.55 10.44
N ARG A 129 -21.36 13.56 11.74
CA ARG A 129 -20.68 12.77 12.77
C ARG A 129 -20.79 11.27 12.49
N PHE A 130 -21.99 10.78 12.15
CA PHE A 130 -22.20 9.40 11.74
C PHE A 130 -21.39 9.01 10.49
N ALA A 131 -21.35 9.88 9.48
CA ALA A 131 -20.56 9.65 8.28
C ALA A 131 -19.05 9.53 8.57
N VAL A 132 -18.53 10.34 9.50
CA VAL A 132 -17.13 10.27 9.96
C VAL A 132 -16.87 8.97 10.74
N ILE A 133 -17.76 8.58 11.65
CA ILE A 133 -17.64 7.31 12.38
C ILE A 133 -17.62 6.12 11.42
N LYS A 134 -18.50 6.13 10.41
CA LYS A 134 -18.52 5.08 9.39
C LYS A 134 -17.22 5.02 8.60
N LYS A 135 -16.62 6.18 8.30
CA LYS A 135 -15.32 6.30 7.63
C LYS A 135 -14.19 5.75 8.50
N LEU A 136 -14.15 6.12 9.78
CA LEU A 136 -13.12 5.66 10.74
C LEU A 136 -13.19 4.15 10.98
N ARG A 137 -14.40 3.57 11.05
CA ARG A 137 -14.60 2.12 11.23
C ARG A 137 -14.54 1.32 9.92
N ASN A 138 -14.20 1.98 8.81
CA ASN A 138 -14.16 1.41 7.47
C ASN A 138 -15.44 0.62 7.07
N THR A 139 -16.60 1.07 7.56
CA THR A 139 -17.90 0.46 7.28
C THR A 139 -18.47 0.95 5.95
N LYS A 140 -19.46 0.21 5.41
CA LYS A 140 -20.10 0.58 4.13
C LYS A 140 -20.76 1.95 4.24
N ARG A 141 -20.35 2.87 3.37
CA ARG A 141 -20.86 4.24 3.27
C ARG A 141 -21.92 4.33 2.17
N THR A 142 -22.95 5.12 2.43
CA THR A 142 -23.97 5.51 1.45
C THR A 142 -23.51 6.73 0.64
N ASN A 143 -24.23 7.05 -0.43
CA ASN A 143 -23.97 8.28 -1.20
C ASN A 143 -24.16 9.55 -0.36
N SER A 144 -25.12 9.53 0.56
CA SER A 144 -25.35 10.60 1.53
C SER A 144 -24.15 10.79 2.47
N ASP A 145 -23.61 9.69 3.03
CA ASP A 145 -22.42 9.76 3.88
C ASP A 145 -21.23 10.39 3.13
N ASN A 146 -21.02 10.01 1.87
CA ASN A 146 -19.95 10.57 1.03
C ASN A 146 -20.17 12.07 0.72
N TYR A 147 -21.42 12.49 0.53
CA TYR A 147 -21.77 13.91 0.38
C TYR A 147 -21.39 14.71 1.62
N PHE A 148 -21.76 14.25 2.82
CA PHE A 148 -21.44 14.93 4.07
C PHE A 148 -19.93 14.99 4.33
N LEU A 149 -19.19 13.92 4.04
CA LEU A 149 -17.74 13.90 4.17
C LEU A 149 -17.06 14.91 3.22
N ARG A 150 -17.55 15.04 1.99
CA ARG A 150 -17.04 16.03 1.03
C ARG A 150 -17.33 17.45 1.49
N LYS A 151 -18.55 17.72 1.96
CA LYS A 151 -18.95 19.01 2.53
C LYS A 151 -18.06 19.36 3.73
N LEU A 152 -17.90 18.42 4.67
CA LEU A 152 -17.04 18.60 5.86
C LEU A 152 -15.60 18.92 5.48
N LYS A 153 -15.04 18.24 4.47
CA LYS A 153 -13.68 18.50 4.00
C LYS A 153 -13.51 19.97 3.58
N MET A 154 -14.43 20.49 2.78
CA MET A 154 -14.37 21.90 2.35
C MET A 154 -14.49 22.87 3.54
N VAL A 155 -15.39 22.58 4.49
CA VAL A 155 -15.55 23.42 5.69
C VAL A 155 -14.28 23.45 6.52
N VAL A 156 -13.65 22.29 6.75
CA VAL A 156 -12.39 22.18 7.50
C VAL A 156 -11.27 22.97 6.81
N GLU A 157 -11.13 22.85 5.49
CA GLU A 157 -10.13 23.61 4.72
C GLU A 157 -10.32 25.13 4.88
N MET A 158 -11.56 25.62 4.79
CA MET A 158 -11.85 27.04 5.01
C MET A 158 -11.54 27.48 6.45
N LYS A 159 -11.90 26.69 7.45
CA LYS A 159 -11.64 27.00 8.86
C LYS A 159 -10.14 26.99 9.19
N LEU A 160 -9.35 26.13 8.57
CA LEU A 160 -7.89 26.15 8.70
C LEU A 160 -7.28 27.42 8.11
N ILE A 161 -7.83 27.94 7.01
CA ILE A 161 -7.41 29.23 6.45
C ILE A 161 -7.77 30.36 7.42
N GLU A 162 -9.01 30.37 7.94
CA GLU A 162 -9.47 31.36 8.92
C GLU A 162 -8.57 31.38 10.18
N ALA A 163 -8.21 30.19 10.68
CA ALA A 163 -7.30 30.05 11.82
C ALA A 163 -5.91 30.64 11.56
N LYS A 164 -5.40 30.60 10.32
CA LYS A 164 -4.14 31.28 9.96
C LYS A 164 -4.27 32.79 10.10
N TYR A 165 -5.39 33.37 9.68
CA TYR A 165 -5.63 34.80 9.84
C TYR A 165 -5.76 35.20 11.31
N TYR A 166 -6.50 34.43 12.12
CA TYR A 166 -6.57 34.68 13.56
C TYR A 166 -5.21 34.54 14.25
N LYS A 167 -4.34 33.63 13.78
CA LYS A 167 -2.97 33.53 14.30
C LYS A 167 -2.16 34.80 14.03
N ILE A 168 -2.29 35.39 12.85
CA ILE A 168 -1.66 36.69 12.53
C ILE A 168 -2.23 37.77 13.45
N LEU A 169 -3.55 37.85 13.59
CA LEU A 169 -4.18 38.83 14.48
C LEU A 169 -3.72 38.66 15.93
N LYS A 170 -3.61 37.43 16.44
CA LYS A 170 -3.07 37.14 17.76
C LYS A 170 -1.66 37.71 17.92
N ASN A 171 -0.77 37.48 16.96
CA ASN A 171 0.60 38.00 17.00
C ASN A 171 0.70 39.54 16.91
N ILE A 172 -0.36 40.22 16.47
CA ILE A 172 -0.43 41.70 16.46
C ILE A 172 -0.92 42.22 17.82
N LEU A 173 -1.79 41.45 18.48
CA LEU A 173 -2.40 41.81 19.75
C LEU A 173 -1.53 41.45 20.97
N ASP A 174 -0.70 40.41 20.84
CA ASP A 174 0.35 40.02 21.81
C ASP A 174 1.66 40.80 21.55
#